data_AF-A0A8H4SNG8-F1
#
_entry.id   AF-A0A8H4SNG8-F1
#
_cell.length_a   1.000
_cell.length_b   1.000
_cell.length_c   1.000
_cell.angle_alpha   90.00
_cell.angle_beta   90.00
_cell.angle_gamma   90.00
#
_symmetry.space_group_name_H-M   'P 1'
#
loop_
_entity.id
_entity.type
_entity.pdbx_description
1 polymer ?
#
loop_
_entity_poly.entity_id
_entity_poly.type
_entity_poly.pdbx_seq_one_letter_code
_entity_poly.pdbx_strand_id
1 'polypeptide(L)'
;MKDAGIMFNWSNEEVVITVYFSSRCIRPKSLCCLLLRRGHIRSLSAVERKIISITKQHPYLKSSNGHWDLNAIDRWMNDLIRSHESVNKLIKFSLEDAEDMALKQSVDDLLEAMENLGLDFTDPAFNTCKVSGM
;
A
#
# COMPACT_ATOMS: atom_id res chain seq x y z
N MET A 1 9.88 -25.54 -9.93
CA MET A 1 8.55 -25.98 -9.46
C MET A 1 7.64 -24.78 -9.55
N LYS A 2 6.50 -24.90 -10.22
CA LYS A 2 5.57 -23.80 -10.49
C LYS A 2 4.88 -23.45 -9.18
N ASP A 3 5.07 -22.23 -8.68
CA ASP A 3 4.23 -21.69 -7.62
C ASP A 3 2.79 -21.74 -8.11
N ALA A 4 2.03 -22.67 -7.52
CA ALA A 4 0.59 -22.69 -7.59
C ALA A 4 0.11 -21.43 -6.87
N GLY A 5 0.07 -20.32 -7.61
CA GLY A 5 -0.52 -19.08 -7.17
C GLY A 5 -2.00 -19.34 -6.94
N ILE A 6 -2.34 -19.71 -5.71
CA ILE A 6 -3.70 -19.68 -5.20
C ILE A 6 -4.21 -18.28 -5.53
N MET A 7 -5.09 -18.21 -6.52
CA MET A 7 -5.75 -16.98 -6.93
C MET A 7 -6.74 -16.66 -5.81
N PHE A 8 -6.22 -16.12 -4.70
CA PHE A 8 -7.04 -15.66 -3.58
C PHE A 8 -7.96 -14.60 -4.14
N ASN A 9 -9.25 -14.94 -4.24
CA ASN A 9 -10.26 -14.00 -4.69
C ASN A 9 -10.22 -12.78 -3.74
N TRP A 10 -10.30 -11.57 -4.29
CA TRP A 10 -10.30 -10.36 -3.48
C TRP A 10 -11.69 -10.16 -2.88
N SER A 11 -11.78 -10.04 -1.56
CA SER A 11 -13.03 -9.63 -0.92
C SER A 11 -13.33 -8.16 -1.23
N ASN A 12 -14.60 -7.77 -1.13
CA ASN A 12 -14.98 -6.37 -1.29
C ASN A 12 -14.32 -5.49 -0.21
N GLU A 13 -14.06 -6.04 0.98
CA GLU A 13 -13.39 -5.33 2.08
C GLU A 13 -11.94 -4.99 1.71
N GLU A 14 -11.19 -5.97 1.19
CA GLU A 14 -9.81 -5.79 0.74
C GLU A 14 -9.73 -4.75 -0.39
N VAL A 15 -10.71 -4.81 -1.30
CA VAL A 15 -10.84 -3.86 -2.42
C VAL A 15 -11.07 -2.44 -1.90
N VAL A 16 -12.01 -2.25 -0.97
CA VAL A 16 -12.32 -0.95 -0.37
C VAL A 16 -11.12 -0.37 0.36
N ILE A 17 -10.48 -1.16 1.24
CA ILE A 17 -9.27 -0.75 1.96
C ILE A 17 -8.20 -0.31 0.95
N THR A 18 -7.96 -1.13 -0.08
CA THR A 18 -6.90 -0.88 -1.05
C THR A 18 -7.11 0.42 -1.81
N VAL A 19 -8.32 0.64 -2.34
CA VAL A 19 -8.63 1.83 -3.13
C VAL A 19 -8.65 3.08 -2.25
N TYR A 20 -9.29 3.00 -1.08
CA TYR A 20 -9.40 4.14 -0.18
C TYR A 20 -8.02 4.67 0.23
N PHE A 21 -7.15 3.82 0.77
CA PHE A 21 -5.85 4.27 1.24
C PHE A 21 -4.90 4.62 0.08
N SER A 22 -4.99 3.93 -1.06
CA SER A 22 -4.26 4.35 -2.27
C SER A 22 -4.71 5.74 -2.76
N SER A 23 -6.00 6.08 -2.62
CA SER A 23 -6.51 7.41 -2.96
C SER A 23 -5.98 8.53 -2.06
N ARG A 24 -5.54 8.18 -0.85
CA ARG A 24 -4.92 9.09 0.13
C ARG A 24 -3.40 8.99 0.15
N CYS A 25 -2.83 8.58 -0.98
CA CYS A 25 -1.38 8.53 -1.21
C CYS A 25 -0.62 7.58 -0.26
N ILE A 26 -1.30 6.61 0.36
CA ILE A 26 -0.62 5.54 1.07
C ILE A 26 0.06 4.63 0.06
N ARG A 27 1.36 4.41 0.25
CA ARG A 27 2.19 3.61 -0.66
C ARG A 27 1.76 2.13 -0.65
N PRO A 28 1.88 1.42 -1.79
CA PRO A 28 1.51 0.00 -1.87
C PRO A 28 2.20 -0.91 -0.84
N LYS A 29 3.45 -0.62 -0.45
CA LYS A 29 4.17 -1.36 0.61
C LYS A 29 3.52 -1.19 1.98
N SER A 30 3.25 0.05 2.41
CA SER A 30 2.53 0.35 3.65
C SER A 30 1.12 -0.25 3.64
N LEU A 31 0.48 -0.26 2.47
CA LEU A 31 -0.84 -0.86 2.27
C LEU A 31 -0.84 -2.38 2.45
N CYS A 32 0.23 -3.08 2.05
CA CYS A 32 0.39 -4.51 2.34
C CYS A 32 0.42 -4.77 3.84
N CYS A 33 1.12 -3.93 4.61
CA CYS A 33 1.17 -4.04 6.07
C CYS A 33 -0.21 -3.80 6.70
N LEU A 34 -0.93 -2.78 6.22
CA LEU A 34 -2.29 -2.49 6.69
C LEU A 34 -3.26 -3.65 6.41
N LEU A 35 -3.21 -4.21 5.20
CA LEU A 35 -4.01 -5.38 4.84
C LEU A 35 -3.68 -6.57 5.75
N LEU A 36 -2.39 -6.82 6.02
CA LEU A 36 -1.95 -7.88 6.91
C LEU A 36 -2.49 -7.71 8.33
N ARG A 37 -2.43 -6.49 8.90
CA ARG A 37 -3.00 -6.16 10.22
C ARG A 37 -4.50 -6.44 10.30
N ARG A 38 -5.19 -6.33 9.17
CA ARG A 38 -6.63 -6.57 9.05
C ARG A 38 -6.97 -8.03 8.69
N GLY A 39 -5.97 -8.92 8.69
CA GLY A 39 -6.14 -10.34 8.42
C GLY A 39 -6.04 -10.73 6.94
N HIS A 40 -5.60 -9.83 6.07
CA HIS A 40 -5.51 -10.05 4.63
C HIS A 40 -4.05 -10.12 4.16
N ILE A 41 -3.63 -11.31 3.70
CA ILE A 41 -2.27 -11.52 3.21
C ILE A 41 -2.23 -11.22 1.70
N ARG A 42 -1.63 -10.09 1.34
CA ARG A 42 -1.41 -9.69 -0.07
C ARG A 42 0.04 -9.29 -0.29
N SER A 43 0.62 -9.77 -1.38
CA SER A 43 1.95 -9.32 -1.82
C SER A 43 1.88 -7.95 -2.48
N LEU A 44 3.00 -7.23 -2.47
CA LEU A 44 3.15 -5.92 -3.12
C LEU A 44 2.63 -5.92 -4.55
N SER A 45 3.13 -6.86 -5.37
CA SER A 45 2.72 -6.96 -6.77
C SER A 45 1.24 -7.31 -6.93
N ALA A 46 0.62 -8.02 -5.97
CA ALA A 46 -0.81 -8.28 -6.01
C ALA A 46 -1.63 -7.01 -5.75
N VAL A 47 -1.20 -6.17 -4.79
CA VAL A 47 -1.82 -4.87 -4.50
C VAL A 47 -1.71 -3.95 -5.71
N GLU A 48 -0.51 -3.81 -6.30
CA GLU A 48 -0.28 -2.95 -7.47
C GLU A 48 -1.13 -3.40 -8.67
N ARG A 49 -1.12 -4.71 -8.99
CA ARG A 49 -1.96 -5.25 -10.07
C ARG A 49 -3.44 -5.02 -9.80
N LYS A 50 -3.88 -5.09 -8.54
CA LYS A 50 -5.27 -4.86 -8.19
C LYS A 50 -5.66 -3.40 -8.40
N ILE A 51 -4.82 -2.45 -7.99
CA ILE A 51 -5.03 -1.02 -8.24
C ILE A 51 -5.15 -0.75 -9.75
N ILE A 52 -4.21 -1.27 -10.55
CA ILE A 52 -4.24 -1.13 -12.02
C ILE A 52 -5.51 -1.74 -12.63
N SER A 53 -5.92 -2.90 -12.13
CA SER A 53 -7.13 -3.57 -12.61
C SER A 53 -8.38 -2.76 -12.31
N ILE A 54 -8.49 -2.21 -11.10
CA ILE A 54 -9.63 -1.38 -10.69
C ILE A 54 -9.69 -0.09 -11.52
N THR A 55 -8.57 0.60 -11.74
CA THR A 55 -8.58 1.83 -12.55
C THR A 55 -8.91 1.58 -14.01
N LYS A 56 -8.59 0.39 -14.55
CA LYS A 56 -9.03 -0.03 -15.88
C LYS A 56 -10.52 -0.36 -15.94
N GLN A 57 -11.07 -1.02 -14.92
CA GLN A 57 -12.47 -1.41 -14.85
C GLN A 57 -13.40 -0.22 -14.54
N HIS A 58 -12.91 0.74 -13.77
CA HIS A 58 -13.65 1.91 -13.30
C HIS A 58 -12.86 3.19 -13.58
N PRO A 59 -12.70 3.59 -14.87
CA PRO A 59 -11.88 4.74 -15.23
C PRO A 59 -12.37 6.06 -14.62
N TYR A 60 -13.67 6.16 -14.32
CA TYR A 60 -14.28 7.33 -13.65
C TYR A 60 -13.80 7.53 -12.20
N LEU A 61 -13.07 6.59 -11.60
CA LEU A 61 -12.43 6.78 -10.30
C LEU A 61 -11.20 7.69 -10.38
N LYS A 62 -10.73 7.99 -11.59
CA LYS A 62 -9.65 8.93 -11.85
C LYS A 62 -10.22 10.19 -12.53
N SER A 63 -9.78 11.34 -12.03
CA SER A 63 -9.96 12.63 -12.68
C SER A 63 -9.18 12.70 -13.99
N SER A 64 -9.53 13.67 -14.85
CA SER A 64 -8.87 13.88 -16.15
C SER A 64 -7.36 14.13 -16.07
N ASN A 65 -6.86 14.57 -14.92
CA ASN A 65 -5.45 14.77 -14.62
C ASN A 65 -4.74 13.51 -14.06
N GLY A 66 -5.41 12.35 -14.02
CA GLY A 66 -4.84 11.09 -13.53
C GLY A 66 -4.84 10.92 -12.00
N HIS A 67 -5.27 11.94 -11.26
CA HIS A 67 -5.45 11.86 -9.81
C HIS A 67 -6.74 11.11 -9.47
N TRP A 68 -6.82 10.58 -8.25
CA TRP A 68 -8.03 9.93 -7.76
C TRP A 68 -9.15 10.97 -7.57
N ASP A 69 -10.36 10.66 -8.08
CA ASP A 69 -11.57 11.42 -7.76
C ASP A 69 -12.17 10.85 -6.46
N LEU A 70 -11.94 11.56 -5.36
CA LEU A 70 -12.38 11.12 -4.02
C LEU A 70 -13.90 11.01 -3.93
N ASN A 71 -14.65 11.88 -4.60
CA ASN A 71 -16.12 11.84 -4.59
C ASN A 71 -16.65 10.65 -5.40
N ALA A 72 -15.98 10.29 -6.49
CA ALA A 72 -16.31 9.09 -7.25
C ALA A 72 -15.99 7.82 -6.46
N ILE A 73 -14.87 7.80 -5.74
CA ILE A 73 -14.46 6.68 -4.89
C ILE A 73 -15.43 6.48 -3.73
N ASP A 74 -15.79 7.53 -3.00
CA ASP A 74 -16.73 7.42 -1.88
C ASP A 74 -18.08 6.87 -2.32
N ARG A 75 -18.63 7.33 -3.46
CA ARG A 75 -19.86 6.77 -4.03
C ARG A 75 -19.69 5.30 -4.41
N TRP A 76 -18.62 4.97 -5.14
CA TRP A 76 -18.36 3.60 -5.59
C TRP A 76 -18.19 2.61 -4.42
N MET A 77 -17.51 3.01 -3.33
CA MET A 77 -17.37 2.15 -2.15
C MET A 77 -18.70 1.89 -1.45
N ASN A 78 -19.56 2.91 -1.35
CA ASN A 78 -20.89 2.77 -0.76
C ASN A 78 -21.76 1.83 -1.59
N ASP A 79 -21.68 1.89 -2.92
CA ASP A 79 -22.39 0.98 -3.82
C ASP A 79 -21.86 -0.47 -3.74
N LEU A 80 -20.54 -0.63 -3.55
CA LEU A 80 -19.88 -1.94 -3.50
C LEU A 80 -20.21 -2.71 -2.21
N ILE A 81 -20.23 -2.03 -1.06
CA ILE A 81 -20.47 -2.63 0.26
C ILE A 81 -21.96 -2.59 0.64
N ARG A 82 -22.74 -1.68 0.06
CA ARG A 82 -24.16 -1.43 0.35
C ARG A 82 -24.45 -1.14 1.83
N SER A 83 -23.45 -0.68 2.57
CA SER A 83 -23.55 -0.30 3.99
C SER A 83 -22.50 0.76 4.33
N HIS A 84 -22.97 1.99 4.59
CA HIS A 84 -22.11 3.11 5.00
C HIS A 84 -21.37 2.83 6.32
N GLU A 85 -22.03 2.17 7.28
CA GLU A 85 -21.41 1.83 8.56
C GLU A 85 -20.25 0.83 8.37
N SER A 86 -20.43 -0.13 7.47
CA SER A 86 -19.39 -1.10 7.14
C SER A 86 -18.21 -0.44 6.41
N VAL A 87 -18.48 0.47 5.47
CA VAL A 87 -17.42 1.27 4.82
C VAL A 87 -16.63 2.07 5.87
N ASN A 88 -17.32 2.76 6.79
CA ASN A 88 -16.67 3.54 7.84
C ASN A 88 -15.76 2.70 8.74
N LYS A 89 -16.17 1.47 9.09
CA LYS A 89 -15.32 0.52 9.85
C LYS A 89 -14.08 0.12 9.05
N LEU A 90 -14.23 -0.11 7.74
CA LEU A 90 -13.14 -0.49 6.84
C LEU A 90 -12.18 0.66 6.53
N ILE A 91 -12.63 1.92 6.54
CA ILE A 91 -11.73 3.06 6.28
C ILE A 91 -11.22 3.71 7.56
N LYS A 92 -11.67 3.25 8.73
CA LYS A 92 -11.18 3.74 10.02
C LYS A 92 -9.66 3.52 10.08
N PHE A 93 -8.95 4.61 10.30
CA PHE A 93 -7.50 4.63 10.44
C PHE A 93 -7.17 4.86 11.92
N SER A 94 -6.55 3.88 12.56
CA SER A 94 -6.22 3.97 13.99
C SER A 94 -4.90 4.72 14.19
N LEU A 95 -4.65 5.18 15.42
CA LEU A 95 -3.36 5.76 15.79
C LEU A 95 -2.23 4.75 15.58
N GLU A 96 -2.46 3.47 15.92
CA GLU A 96 -1.49 2.40 15.66
C GLU A 96 -1.19 2.24 14.17
N ASP A 97 -2.19 2.36 13.31
CA ASP A 97 -1.97 2.32 11.85
C ASP A 97 -1.14 3.54 11.40
N ALA A 98 -1.35 4.71 12.02
CA ALA A 98 -0.60 5.92 11.72
C ALA A 98 0.88 5.81 12.16
N GLU A 99 1.13 5.31 13.37
CA GLU A 99 2.49 5.12 13.90
C GLU A 99 3.27 4.08 13.08
N ASP A 100 2.64 2.95 12.77
CA ASP A 100 3.25 1.90 11.95
C ASP A 100 3.50 2.36 10.51
N MET A 101 2.57 3.12 9.92
CA MET A 101 2.75 3.67 8.58
C MET A 101 3.81 4.78 8.54
N ALA A 102 3.86 5.68 9.52
CA ALA A 102 4.86 6.74 9.56
C ALA A 102 6.27 6.17 9.63
N LEU A 103 6.48 5.14 10.46
CA LEU A 103 7.75 4.43 10.56
C LEU A 103 8.11 3.76 9.22
N LYS A 104 7.18 3.02 8.63
CA LYS A 104 7.45 2.25 7.41
C LYS A 104 7.62 3.12 6.18
N GLN A 105 6.83 4.18 6.04
CA GLN A 105 6.92 5.10 4.91
C GLN A 105 8.24 5.86 4.92
N SER A 106 8.71 6.29 6.11
CA SER A 106 10.05 6.88 6.26
C SER A 106 11.17 5.89 5.92
N VAL A 107 11.05 4.63 6.30
CA VAL A 107 12.05 3.59 5.96
C VAL A 107 12.02 3.27 4.46
N ASP A 108 10.85 3.19 3.85
CA ASP A 108 10.70 2.96 2.42
C ASP A 108 11.29 4.11 1.60
N ASP A 109 11.06 5.37 2.02
CA ASP A 109 11.66 6.56 1.41
C ASP A 109 13.19 6.51 1.48
N LEU A 110 13.74 6.09 2.63
CA LEU A 110 15.18 5.93 2.80
C LEU A 110 15.74 4.81 1.90
N LEU A 111 15.11 3.64 1.87
CA LEU A 111 15.55 2.52 1.04
C LEU A 111 15.49 2.85 -0.45
N GLU A 112 14.42 3.52 -0.90
CA GLU A 112 14.27 3.97 -2.29
C GLU A 112 15.33 5.03 -2.65
N ALA A 113 15.59 5.99 -1.75
CA ALA A 113 16.65 6.97 -1.95
C ALA A 113 18.02 6.31 -2.04
N MET A 114 18.30 5.32 -1.19
CA MET A 114 19.55 4.56 -1.21
C MET A 114 19.74 3.75 -2.49
N GLU A 115 18.69 3.06 -2.95
CA GLU A 115 18.71 2.29 -4.19
C GLU A 115 18.98 3.20 -5.39
N ASN A 116 18.33 4.37 -5.43
CA ASN A 116 18.57 5.39 -6.47
C ASN A 116 19.97 5.99 -6.42
N LEU A 117 20.59 6.04 -5.23
CA LEU A 117 21.96 6.50 -5.04
C LEU A 117 23.00 5.39 -5.24
N GLY A 118 22.58 4.15 -5.50
CA GLY A 118 23.48 3.00 -5.68
C GLY A 118 24.28 2.65 -4.43
N LEU A 119 23.77 2.99 -3.23
CA LEU A 119 24.47 2.74 -1.97
C LEU A 119 24.18 1.31 -1.48
N ASP A 120 25.19 0.45 -1.54
CA ASP A 120 25.15 -0.91 -1.01
C ASP A 120 25.91 -0.97 0.33
N PHE A 121 25.21 -1.23 1.43
CA PHE A 121 25.83 -1.39 2.75
C PHE A 121 26.60 -2.71 2.92
N THR A 122 26.55 -3.60 1.93
CA THR A 122 27.47 -4.74 1.84
C THR A 122 28.81 -4.37 1.25
N ASP A 123 28.96 -3.13 0.72
CA ASP A 123 30.24 -2.58 0.33
C ASP A 123 31.18 -2.52 1.56
N PRO A 124 32.30 -3.27 1.56
CA PRO A 124 33.27 -3.26 2.64
C PRO A 124 33.80 -1.87 2.97
N ALA A 125 33.74 -0.90 2.04
CA ALA A 125 34.21 0.46 2.25
C ALA A 125 33.52 1.15 3.45
N PHE A 126 32.20 0.95 3.64
CA PHE A 126 31.45 1.57 4.74
C PHE A 126 31.70 0.93 6.11
N ASN A 127 32.15 -0.33 6.15
CA ASN A 127 32.50 -1.03 7.40
C ASN A 127 33.94 -0.79 7.87
N THR A 128 34.73 0.02 7.16
CA THR A 128 36.15 0.28 7.50
C THR A 128 36.40 1.46 8.43
N CYS A 129 35.37 2.18 8.88
CA CYS A 129 35.49 2.95 10.12
C CYS A 129 35.48 2.01 11.34
N LYS A 130 36.44 1.07 11.37
CA LYS A 130 36.90 0.49 12.62
C LYS A 130 37.35 1.65 13.48
N VAL A 131 36.66 1.77 14.61
CA VAL A 131 37.10 2.44 15.82
C VAL A 131 38.60 2.19 15.97
N SER A 132 39.43 3.15 15.55
CA SER A 132 40.84 3.13 15.87
C SER A 132 40.90 3.62 17.30
N GLY A 133 40.98 2.67 18.22
CA GLY A 133 41.26 2.97 19.61
C GLY A 133 42.65 3.57 19.73
N MET A 134 42.74 4.73 20.38
CA MET A 134 43.55 5.00 21.57
C MET A 134 43.40 6.47 21.95
#